data_AF-A0A2V6S4E4-F1
#
_entry.id   AF-A0A2V6S4E4-F1
#
_cell.length_a   1.000
_cell.length_b   1.000
_cell.length_c   1.000
_cell.angle_alpha   90.00
_cell.angle_beta   90.00
_cell.angle_gamma   90.00
#
_symmetry.space_group_name_H-M   'P 1'
#
loop_
_entity.id
_entity.type
_entity.pdbx_description
1 polymer ?
#
loop_
_entity_poly.entity_id
_entity_poly.type
_entity_poly.pdbx_seq_one_letter_code
_entity_poly.pdbx_strand_id
1 'polypeptide(L)'
;MLIRVLGSAAGGGFPQWNCGCPNCRGIREGTLAAEARSQESVAISADGRGWVLLNASPEIRAQIEGFPSLHPRDRRQSPIQALLLTNGDLDHCLGLLSLRESHPLLVYATERVRVGFTEKNVLYRTLERFPGQVTWRTLKPGRREELFGVDGRESGLAVEAVPVPGKPPVHLEGLMPPDQEDNVGFRIIDERTRSVLAYVSGVGALTESVRQVLDGADCVFFDGTFWSSDELRALGLGEKRAEDMAHLPVGGPAGSARQLAKLGAARKIYIHLNNTNPLLREDSPERASVAAAGWEIAYDGMEITL
;
A
#
# COMPACT_ATOMS: atom_id res chain seq x y z
N MET A 1 9.70 9.56 -12.51
CA MET A 1 9.01 9.40 -11.20
C MET A 1 9.97 8.94 -10.11
N LEU A 2 9.95 9.59 -8.94
CA LEU A 2 10.64 9.13 -7.73
C LEU A 2 9.67 8.36 -6.84
N ILE A 3 10.11 7.25 -6.24
CA ILE A 3 9.30 6.39 -5.38
C ILE A 3 10.15 6.00 -4.16
N ARG A 4 9.55 6.10 -2.96
CA ARG A 4 10.13 5.71 -1.67
C ARG A 4 9.16 4.79 -0.96
N VAL A 5 9.58 3.58 -0.63
CA VAL A 5 8.84 2.69 0.27
C VAL A 5 9.00 3.20 1.69
N LEU A 6 7.92 3.64 2.32
CA LEU A 6 7.91 4.11 3.70
C LEU A 6 7.76 2.94 4.67
N GLY A 7 6.86 2.02 4.33
CA GLY A 7 6.65 0.75 5.01
C GLY A 7 6.33 -0.33 4.00
N SER A 8 6.71 -1.58 4.29
CA SER A 8 6.55 -2.68 3.33
C SER A 8 5.83 -3.92 3.88
N ALA A 9 5.40 -3.92 5.14
CA ALA A 9 4.68 -5.03 5.74
C ALA A 9 3.15 -4.87 5.64
N ALA A 10 2.41 -5.97 5.72
CA ALA A 10 0.96 -5.97 5.89
C ALA A 10 0.56 -5.45 7.29
N GLY A 11 -0.74 -5.39 7.56
CA GLY A 11 -1.31 -5.07 8.86
C GLY A 11 -0.61 -5.76 10.04
N GLY A 12 -0.23 -4.96 11.05
CA GLY A 12 0.50 -5.40 12.23
C GLY A 12 2.02 -5.26 12.14
N GLY A 13 2.59 -5.06 10.95
CA GLY A 13 4.02 -4.86 10.74
C GLY A 13 4.86 -6.12 10.96
N PHE A 14 6.17 -5.99 10.89
CA PHE A 14 7.12 -7.07 11.16
C PHE A 14 8.30 -6.56 12.02
N PRO A 15 8.52 -7.10 13.24
CA PRO A 15 7.70 -8.09 13.92
C PRO A 15 6.35 -7.52 14.39
N GLN A 16 5.28 -8.31 14.29
CA GLN A 16 3.96 -7.93 14.80
C GLN A 16 3.93 -7.99 16.34
N TRP A 17 3.35 -6.97 16.97
CA TRP A 17 3.41 -6.71 18.42
C TRP A 17 3.07 -7.91 19.32
N ASN A 18 2.08 -8.72 18.95
CA ASN A 18 1.61 -9.89 19.70
C ASN A 18 1.93 -11.25 19.05
N CYS A 19 2.78 -11.28 18.02
CA CYS A 19 3.07 -12.51 17.28
C CYS A 19 4.37 -13.17 17.75
N GLY A 20 4.28 -14.46 18.08
CA GLY A 20 5.43 -15.30 18.48
C GLY A 20 5.85 -16.33 17.43
N CYS A 21 5.42 -16.15 16.17
CA CYS A 21 5.77 -17.05 15.05
C CYS A 21 7.29 -17.11 14.81
N PRO A 22 7.81 -18.11 14.08
CA PRO A 22 9.24 -18.26 13.85
C PRO A 22 9.92 -16.98 13.32
N ASN A 23 9.28 -16.25 12.40
CA ASN A 23 9.83 -15.00 11.88
C ASN A 23 9.88 -13.90 12.96
N CYS A 24 8.75 -13.60 13.60
CA CYS A 24 8.66 -12.53 14.60
C CYS A 24 9.51 -12.82 15.84
N ARG A 25 9.64 -14.08 16.23
CA ARG A 25 10.54 -14.50 17.31
C ARG A 25 11.99 -14.38 16.88
N GLY A 26 12.32 -14.93 15.71
CA GLY A 26 13.69 -14.98 15.23
C GLY A 26 14.31 -13.60 15.02
N ILE A 27 13.56 -12.62 14.51
CA ILE A 27 14.08 -11.25 14.39
C ILE A 27 14.31 -10.59 15.76
N ARG A 28 13.45 -10.86 16.76
CA ARG A 28 13.64 -10.34 18.12
C ARG A 28 14.84 -10.97 18.83
N GLU A 29 15.10 -12.25 18.56
CA GLU A 29 16.22 -13.00 19.13
C GLU A 29 17.54 -12.79 18.35
N GLY A 30 17.50 -12.10 17.21
CA GLY A 30 18.66 -11.92 16.33
C GLY A 30 19.11 -13.22 15.64
N THR A 31 18.22 -14.21 15.54
CA THR A 31 18.50 -15.53 14.94
C THR A 31 17.99 -15.65 13.50
N LEU A 32 17.30 -14.62 13.01
CA LEU A 32 16.75 -14.56 11.65
C LEU A 32 17.46 -13.48 10.84
N ALA A 33 17.93 -13.82 9.63
CA ALA A 33 18.41 -12.84 8.65
C ALA A 33 17.20 -12.13 8.01
N ALA A 34 16.72 -11.08 8.67
CA ALA A 34 15.62 -10.25 8.20
C ALA A 34 15.64 -8.86 8.85
N GLU A 35 15.00 -7.89 8.20
CA GLU A 35 14.85 -6.52 8.70
C GLU A 35 13.42 -6.22 9.15
N ALA A 36 13.29 -5.37 10.17
CA ALA A 36 12.00 -4.91 10.66
C ALA A 36 11.33 -3.99 9.63
N ARG A 37 10.00 -4.04 9.57
CA ARG A 37 9.17 -3.32 8.59
C ARG A 37 7.92 -2.75 9.24
N SER A 38 7.66 -1.48 8.98
CA SER A 38 6.40 -0.80 9.27
C SER A 38 5.32 -1.18 8.25
N GLN A 39 4.07 -0.85 8.56
CA GLN A 39 2.95 -1.20 7.71
C GLN A 39 2.97 -0.39 6.40
N GLU A 40 2.47 -1.00 5.34
CA GLU A 40 2.60 -0.55 3.97
C GLU A 40 2.20 0.92 3.77
N SER A 41 3.13 1.69 3.23
CA SER A 41 2.89 3.01 2.65
C SER A 41 4.03 3.35 1.69
N VAL A 42 3.73 4.08 0.62
CA VAL A 42 4.72 4.50 -0.40
C VAL A 42 4.57 5.98 -0.68
N ALA A 43 5.68 6.71 -0.73
CA ALA A 43 5.70 8.11 -1.18
C ALA A 43 6.17 8.18 -2.64
N ILE A 44 5.47 8.95 -3.47
CA ILE A 44 5.85 9.19 -4.86
C ILE A 44 5.94 10.68 -5.17
N SER A 45 6.82 11.05 -6.10
CA SER A 45 7.02 12.44 -6.50
C SER A 45 7.47 12.57 -7.94
N ALA A 46 6.97 13.59 -8.65
CA ALA A 46 7.50 13.97 -9.96
C ALA A 46 8.78 14.83 -9.85
N ASP A 47 8.95 15.59 -8.77
CA ASP A 47 9.98 16.65 -8.69
C ASP A 47 10.90 16.58 -7.45
N GLY A 48 10.68 15.62 -6.56
CA GLY A 48 11.42 15.43 -5.30
C GLY A 48 11.10 16.45 -4.21
N ARG A 49 10.19 17.41 -4.48
CA ARG A 49 9.81 18.45 -3.51
C ARG A 49 8.42 18.22 -2.96
N GLY A 50 7.45 17.88 -3.80
CA GLY A 50 6.09 17.54 -3.41
C GLY A 50 5.86 16.04 -3.48
N TRP A 51 5.27 15.46 -2.44
CA TRP A 51 5.08 14.02 -2.35
C TRP A 51 3.59 13.65 -2.25
N VAL A 52 3.17 12.67 -3.02
CA VAL A 52 1.87 12.01 -2.87
C VAL A 52 2.11 10.71 -2.11
N LEU A 53 1.33 10.45 -1.07
CA LEU A 53 1.38 9.20 -0.33
C LEU A 53 0.37 8.21 -0.88
N LEU A 54 0.79 6.96 -1.07
CA LEU A 54 -0.08 5.81 -1.28
C LEU A 54 -0.27 5.17 0.09
N ASN A 55 -1.53 5.18 0.54
CA ASN A 55 -1.95 4.78 1.88
C ASN A 55 -1.30 5.61 3.01
N ALA A 56 -1.91 5.57 4.18
CA ALA A 56 -1.46 6.27 5.38
C ALA A 56 -1.48 5.29 6.56
N SER A 57 -0.35 4.65 6.81
CA SER A 57 -0.20 3.59 7.80
C SER A 57 -0.29 4.10 9.26
N PRO A 58 -0.54 3.23 10.26
CA PRO A 58 -0.46 3.60 11.67
C PRO A 58 0.91 4.17 12.07
N GLU A 59 2.00 3.71 11.45
CA GLU A 59 3.37 4.15 11.69
C GLU A 59 3.74 5.44 10.95
N ILE A 60 2.78 6.14 10.32
CA ILE A 60 3.04 7.31 9.46
C ILE A 60 3.97 8.36 10.08
N ARG A 61 3.89 8.58 11.41
CA ARG A 61 4.80 9.50 12.09
C ARG A 61 6.25 9.03 11.98
N ALA A 62 6.54 7.77 12.31
CA ALA A 62 7.90 7.23 12.23
C ALA A 62 8.38 7.18 10.77
N GLN A 63 7.48 6.90 9.84
CA GLN A 63 7.75 6.89 8.40
C GLN A 63 8.14 8.29 7.86
N ILE A 64 7.42 9.33 8.26
CA ILE A 64 7.76 10.72 7.93
C ILE A 64 9.12 11.09 8.52
N GLU A 65 9.35 10.81 9.80
CA GLU A 65 10.62 11.12 10.46
C GLU A 65 11.81 10.35 9.83
N GLY A 66 11.57 9.12 9.36
CA GLY A 66 12.56 8.30 8.67
C GLY A 66 12.88 8.72 7.24
N PHE A 67 12.16 9.69 6.66
CA PHE A 67 12.40 10.17 5.30
C PHE A 67 12.50 11.70 5.24
N PRO A 68 13.73 12.27 5.22
CA PRO A 68 13.95 13.72 5.28
C PRO A 68 13.20 14.55 4.22
N SER A 69 12.90 13.98 3.05
CA SER A 69 12.15 14.68 2.00
C SER A 69 10.69 15.00 2.39
N LEU A 70 10.15 14.32 3.40
CA LEU A 70 8.83 14.57 3.99
C LEU A 70 8.89 15.51 5.20
N HIS A 71 10.07 15.94 5.64
CA HIS A 71 10.18 16.86 6.77
C HIS A 71 9.67 18.27 6.41
N PRO A 72 9.02 18.96 7.36
CA PRO A 72 8.58 20.33 7.18
C PRO A 72 9.77 21.26 6.92
N ARG A 73 9.60 22.20 5.99
CA ARG A 73 10.61 23.24 5.64
C ARG A 73 10.29 24.62 6.22
N ASP A 74 9.12 24.75 6.84
CA ASP A 74 8.64 25.95 7.52
C ASP A 74 7.75 25.55 8.73
N ARG A 75 7.38 26.50 9.58
CA ARG A 75 6.75 26.31 10.90
C ARG A 75 5.55 25.36 10.92
N ARG A 76 4.65 25.48 9.93
CA ARG A 76 3.44 24.64 9.78
C ARG A 76 3.22 24.31 8.30
N GLN A 77 4.19 23.63 7.73
CA GLN A 77 4.19 23.18 6.34
C GLN A 77 4.35 21.66 6.28
N SER A 78 3.87 21.02 5.21
CA SER A 78 4.15 19.61 4.91
C SER A 78 4.51 19.47 3.42
N PRO A 79 5.56 18.69 3.06
CA PRO A 79 5.82 18.30 1.68
C PRO A 79 4.78 17.34 1.10
N ILE A 80 3.93 16.73 1.95
CA ILE A 80 2.86 15.84 1.52
C ILE A 80 1.77 16.70 0.86
N GLN A 81 1.60 16.51 -0.44
CA GLN A 81 0.66 17.25 -1.28
C GLN A 81 -0.73 16.61 -1.30
N ALA A 82 -0.78 15.29 -1.32
CA ALA A 82 -2.00 14.51 -1.36
C ALA A 82 -1.78 13.09 -0.82
N LEU A 83 -2.87 12.40 -0.51
CA LEU A 83 -2.88 10.98 -0.17
C LEU A 83 -3.85 10.25 -1.10
N LEU A 84 -3.45 9.06 -1.55
CA LEU A 84 -4.26 8.13 -2.33
C LEU A 84 -4.54 6.90 -1.47
N LEU A 85 -5.80 6.53 -1.27
CA LEU A 85 -6.16 5.33 -0.51
C LEU A 85 -6.61 4.21 -1.45
N THR A 86 -5.91 3.07 -1.42
CA THR A 86 -6.29 1.90 -2.22
C THR A 86 -7.54 1.22 -1.68
N ASN A 87 -7.76 1.26 -0.37
CA ASN A 87 -8.94 0.73 0.30
C ASN A 87 -9.19 1.44 1.64
N GLY A 88 -10.17 0.95 2.41
CA GLY A 88 -10.51 1.47 3.74
C GLY A 88 -9.95 0.67 4.90
N ASP A 89 -8.98 -0.24 4.72
CA ASP A 89 -8.43 -1.00 5.84
C ASP A 89 -7.69 -0.08 6.83
N LEU A 90 -7.67 -0.47 8.11
CA LEU A 90 -7.07 0.37 9.16
C LEU A 90 -5.57 0.57 8.95
N ASP A 91 -4.89 -0.45 8.45
CA ASP A 91 -3.48 -0.37 8.08
C ASP A 91 -3.19 0.57 6.91
N HIS A 92 -4.19 0.96 6.13
CA HIS A 92 -4.05 1.92 5.03
C HIS A 92 -4.63 3.30 5.31
N CYS A 93 -5.49 3.48 6.33
CA CYS A 93 -6.13 4.79 6.58
C CYS A 93 -5.94 5.34 8.00
N LEU A 94 -5.49 4.55 8.99
CA LEU A 94 -5.40 5.00 10.38
C LEU A 94 -4.40 6.14 10.55
N GLY A 95 -3.36 6.20 9.73
CA GLY A 95 -2.37 7.27 9.70
C GLY A 95 -2.96 8.64 9.44
N LEU A 96 -4.11 8.74 8.74
CA LEU A 96 -4.80 10.01 8.54
C LEU A 96 -5.12 10.69 9.87
N LEU A 97 -5.54 9.92 10.88
CA LEU A 97 -5.84 10.46 12.21
C LEU A 97 -4.59 11.02 12.90
N SER A 98 -3.40 10.52 12.57
CA SER A 98 -2.11 11.03 13.07
C SER A 98 -1.63 12.31 12.37
N LEU A 99 -2.31 12.76 11.31
CA LEU A 99 -2.00 13.98 10.55
C LEU A 99 -2.97 15.15 10.89
N ARG A 100 -3.57 15.14 12.08
CA ARG A 100 -4.71 15.99 12.46
C ARG A 100 -4.33 17.38 13.00
N GLU A 101 -3.05 17.70 13.16
CA GLU A 101 -2.50 18.86 13.86
C GLU A 101 -2.65 20.20 13.10
N SER A 102 -3.87 20.51 12.67
CA SER A 102 -4.27 21.77 12.03
C SER A 102 -3.54 22.06 10.71
N HIS A 103 -3.37 21.03 9.88
CA HIS A 103 -2.86 21.13 8.52
C HIS A 103 -3.94 20.65 7.53
N PRO A 104 -4.17 21.36 6.42
CA PRO A 104 -5.04 20.89 5.35
C PRO A 104 -4.53 19.58 4.73
N LEU A 105 -5.43 18.62 4.49
CA LEU A 105 -5.13 17.36 3.80
C LEU A 105 -6.01 17.23 2.56
N LEU A 106 -5.44 16.67 1.50
CA LEU A 106 -6.15 16.32 0.28
C LEU A 106 -6.10 14.81 0.09
N VAL A 107 -7.25 14.14 0.16
CA VAL A 107 -7.36 12.69 0.08
C VAL A 107 -8.14 12.30 -1.18
N TYR A 108 -7.55 11.42 -1.97
CA TYR A 108 -8.14 10.80 -3.13
C TYR A 108 -8.49 9.35 -2.78
N ALA A 109 -9.74 8.99 -2.98
CA ALA A 109 -10.24 7.65 -2.72
C ALA A 109 -11.51 7.40 -3.54
N THR A 110 -11.93 6.14 -3.67
CA THR A 110 -13.28 5.85 -4.19
C THR A 110 -14.35 6.42 -3.25
N GLU A 111 -15.56 6.60 -3.78
CA GLU A 111 -16.68 7.08 -2.95
C GLU A 111 -16.95 6.11 -1.80
N ARG A 112 -16.75 4.83 -2.08
CA ARG A 112 -16.92 3.74 -1.14
C ARG A 112 -15.99 3.85 0.07
N VAL A 113 -14.70 4.08 -0.17
CA VAL A 113 -13.70 4.28 0.90
C VAL A 113 -13.98 5.58 1.67
N ARG A 114 -14.36 6.66 0.95
CA ARG A 114 -14.76 7.93 1.59
C ARG A 114 -15.91 7.73 2.57
N VAL A 115 -17.03 7.14 2.14
CA VAL A 115 -18.21 6.91 2.99
C VAL A 115 -17.85 6.06 4.21
N GLY A 116 -17.08 4.98 4.02
CA GLY A 116 -16.63 4.13 5.12
C GLY A 116 -15.83 4.92 6.17
N PHE A 117 -14.88 5.73 5.73
CA PHE A 117 -14.03 6.50 6.64
C PHE A 117 -14.70 7.73 7.23
N THR A 118 -15.57 8.44 6.51
CA THR A 118 -16.13 9.71 6.98
C THR A 118 -17.48 9.56 7.68
N GLU A 119 -18.31 8.62 7.26
CA GLU A 119 -19.71 8.50 7.73
C GLU A 119 -19.91 7.33 8.69
N LYS A 120 -19.05 6.30 8.64
CA LYS A 120 -19.12 5.13 9.53
C LYS A 120 -18.07 5.11 10.64
N ASN A 121 -17.24 6.15 10.75
CA ASN A 121 -16.20 6.26 11.76
C ASN A 121 -16.28 7.59 12.52
N VAL A 122 -16.63 7.51 13.81
CA VAL A 122 -16.73 8.70 14.68
C VAL A 122 -15.40 9.43 14.86
N LEU A 123 -14.27 8.74 14.70
CA LEU A 123 -12.94 9.33 14.83
C LEU A 123 -12.64 10.34 13.71
N TYR A 124 -13.37 10.32 12.59
CA TYR A 124 -13.22 11.30 11.51
C TYR A 124 -13.37 12.74 12.00
N ARG A 125 -14.18 12.98 13.04
CA ARG A 125 -14.33 14.31 13.67
C ARG A 125 -13.01 14.92 14.13
N THR A 126 -11.99 14.11 14.39
CA THR A 126 -10.65 14.61 14.75
C THR A 126 -9.97 15.36 13.61
N LEU A 127 -10.42 15.14 12.37
CA LEU A 127 -9.99 15.77 11.12
C LEU A 127 -10.95 16.87 10.63
N GLU A 128 -11.95 17.25 11.43
CA GLU A 128 -12.92 18.32 11.13
C GLU A 128 -12.76 19.51 12.10
N ARG A 129 -11.53 19.87 12.45
CA ARG A 129 -11.25 20.95 13.42
C ARG A 129 -11.49 22.34 12.86
N PHE A 130 -11.45 22.49 11.53
CA PHE A 130 -11.79 23.72 10.81
C PHE A 130 -12.36 23.39 9.42
N PRO A 131 -13.19 24.27 8.84
CA PRO A 131 -13.74 24.06 7.50
C PRO A 131 -12.65 23.82 6.46
N GLY A 132 -12.76 22.72 5.71
CA GLY A 132 -11.77 22.37 4.68
C GLY A 132 -10.47 21.77 5.23
N GLN A 133 -10.41 21.35 6.49
CA GLN A 133 -9.23 20.64 7.01
C GLN A 133 -8.92 19.38 6.19
N VAL A 134 -9.93 18.61 5.79
CA VAL A 134 -9.75 17.51 4.84
C VAL A 134 -10.65 17.73 3.64
N THR A 135 -10.04 17.73 2.45
CA THR A 135 -10.75 17.73 1.18
C THR A 135 -10.68 16.34 0.58
N TRP A 136 -11.84 15.76 0.29
CA TRP A 136 -11.94 14.47 -0.40
C TRP A 136 -12.19 14.70 -1.89
N ARG A 137 -11.42 14.02 -2.73
CA ARG A 137 -11.65 13.95 -4.18
C ARG A 137 -11.96 12.50 -4.55
N THR A 138 -13.18 12.30 -5.04
CA THR A 138 -13.64 10.97 -5.44
C THR A 138 -12.92 10.53 -6.72
N LEU A 139 -12.24 9.38 -6.65
CA LEU A 139 -11.70 8.67 -7.80
C LEU A 139 -12.82 7.83 -8.41
N LYS A 140 -13.16 8.09 -9.67
CA LYS A 140 -14.08 7.24 -10.43
C LYS A 140 -13.31 6.11 -11.09
N PRO A 141 -13.66 4.84 -10.84
CA PRO A 141 -13.06 3.69 -11.52
C PRO A 141 -12.90 3.86 -13.04
N GLY A 142 -11.72 3.52 -13.57
CA GLY A 142 -11.41 3.59 -15.00
C GLY A 142 -11.30 5.01 -15.58
N ARG A 143 -11.35 6.04 -14.73
CA ARG A 143 -11.14 7.43 -15.13
C ARG A 143 -9.75 7.88 -14.68
N ARG A 144 -8.99 8.41 -15.64
CA ARG A 144 -7.74 9.13 -15.36
C ARG A 144 -8.05 10.51 -14.76
N GLU A 145 -7.37 10.83 -13.68
CA GLU A 145 -7.45 12.10 -12.94
C GLU A 145 -6.05 12.69 -12.77
N GLU A 146 -5.91 14.00 -12.91
CA GLU A 146 -4.69 14.70 -12.52
C GLU A 146 -4.61 14.83 -11.00
N LEU A 147 -3.42 14.60 -10.44
CA LEU A 147 -3.18 14.76 -9.01
C LEU A 147 -2.73 16.18 -8.73
N PHE A 148 -3.49 16.84 -7.87
CA PHE A 148 -3.20 18.17 -7.33
C PHE A 148 -2.74 18.05 -5.89
N GLY A 149 -1.93 19.01 -5.45
CA GLY A 149 -1.63 19.25 -4.05
C GLY A 149 -2.72 20.03 -3.34
N VAL A 150 -2.64 20.03 -2.01
CA VAL A 150 -3.57 20.75 -1.13
C VAL A 150 -3.59 22.27 -1.36
N ASP A 151 -2.55 22.83 -1.98
CA ASP A 151 -2.47 24.22 -2.42
C ASP A 151 -3.10 24.49 -3.80
N GLY A 152 -3.68 23.47 -4.42
CA GLY A 152 -4.33 23.52 -5.73
C GLY A 152 -3.38 23.43 -6.91
N ARG A 153 -2.07 23.24 -6.69
CA ARG A 153 -1.08 23.10 -7.78
C ARG A 153 -1.01 21.67 -8.27
N GLU A 154 -0.71 21.49 -9.56
CA GLU A 154 -0.45 20.17 -10.13
C GLU A 154 0.79 19.53 -9.49
N SER A 155 0.71 18.24 -9.19
CA SER A 155 1.84 17.45 -8.69
C SER A 155 2.77 16.96 -9.80
N GLY A 156 2.34 17.08 -11.06
CA GLY A 156 3.00 16.46 -12.22
C GLY A 156 2.69 14.96 -12.39
N LEU A 157 1.80 14.41 -11.57
CA LEU A 157 1.36 13.02 -11.62
C LEU A 157 -0.13 12.94 -11.99
N ALA A 158 -0.52 11.87 -12.68
CA ALA A 158 -1.90 11.49 -12.90
C ALA A 158 -2.14 10.07 -12.37
N VAL A 159 -3.38 9.77 -11.98
CA VAL A 159 -3.78 8.46 -11.48
C VAL A 159 -5.01 7.95 -12.20
N GLU A 160 -5.06 6.65 -12.44
CA GLU A 160 -6.28 5.92 -12.75
C GLU A 160 -6.48 4.85 -11.67
N ALA A 161 -7.65 4.87 -11.04
CA ALA A 161 -8.06 3.85 -10.09
C ALA A 161 -8.83 2.75 -10.80
N VAL A 162 -8.46 1.49 -10.59
CA VAL A 162 -9.09 0.34 -11.23
C VAL A 162 -9.52 -0.65 -10.14
N PRO A 163 -10.81 -1.07 -10.11
CA PRO A 163 -11.30 -2.07 -9.17
C PRO A 163 -10.51 -3.38 -9.27
N VAL A 164 -10.07 -3.88 -8.11
CA VAL A 164 -9.40 -5.17 -7.99
C VAL A 164 -10.15 -6.07 -7.01
N PRO A 165 -10.10 -7.40 -7.18
CA PRO A 165 -10.74 -8.32 -6.25
C PRO A 165 -10.26 -8.07 -4.81
N GLY A 166 -11.18 -7.74 -3.93
CA GLY A 166 -10.92 -7.42 -2.53
C GLY A 166 -12.13 -7.72 -1.66
N LYS A 167 -12.11 -7.23 -0.43
CA LYS A 167 -13.23 -7.35 0.52
C LYS A 167 -13.45 -6.04 1.29
N PRO A 168 -14.61 -5.87 1.93
CA PRO A 168 -14.80 -4.77 2.86
C PRO A 168 -13.74 -4.78 3.97
N PRO A 169 -13.33 -3.59 4.44
CA PRO A 169 -12.55 -3.48 5.66
C PRO A 169 -13.24 -4.17 6.82
N VAL A 170 -12.47 -4.87 7.66
CA VAL A 170 -13.02 -5.70 8.76
C VAL A 170 -13.95 -4.91 9.67
N HIS A 171 -13.62 -3.64 9.94
CA HIS A 171 -14.41 -2.76 10.81
C HIS A 171 -15.70 -2.22 10.16
N LEU A 172 -15.91 -2.47 8.87
CA LEU A 172 -17.11 -2.10 8.11
C LEU A 172 -17.96 -3.32 7.71
N GLU A 173 -17.49 -4.54 8.02
CA GLU A 173 -18.25 -5.78 7.79
C GLU A 173 -19.60 -5.71 8.55
N GLY A 174 -20.70 -5.95 7.83
CA GLY A 174 -22.06 -5.86 8.37
C GLY A 174 -22.63 -4.43 8.48
N LEU A 175 -21.79 -3.39 8.35
CA LEU A 175 -22.25 -1.99 8.29
C LEU A 175 -22.46 -1.50 6.86
N MET A 176 -21.71 -2.06 5.90
CA MET A 176 -21.84 -1.75 4.48
C MET A 176 -21.77 -3.05 3.65
N PRO A 177 -22.61 -3.22 2.61
CA PRO A 177 -22.61 -4.42 1.78
C PRO A 177 -21.40 -4.41 0.83
N PRO A 178 -20.71 -5.53 0.55
CA PRO A 178 -19.54 -5.56 -0.32
C PRO A 178 -19.73 -4.84 -1.67
N ASP A 179 -18.69 -4.15 -2.12
CA ASP A 179 -18.69 -3.36 -3.36
C ASP A 179 -17.36 -3.52 -4.11
N GLN A 180 -17.39 -3.42 -5.43
CA GLN A 180 -16.18 -3.48 -6.26
C GLN A 180 -15.22 -2.31 -5.99
N GLU A 181 -15.72 -1.18 -5.49
CA GLU A 181 -14.93 0.00 -5.14
C GLU A 181 -14.33 -0.06 -3.73
N ASP A 182 -14.53 -1.16 -2.99
CA ASP A 182 -13.91 -1.35 -1.67
C ASP A 182 -12.37 -1.42 -1.81
N ASN A 183 -11.84 -1.90 -2.93
CA ASN A 183 -10.41 -2.02 -3.20
C ASN A 183 -10.09 -1.62 -4.65
N VAL A 184 -9.05 -0.81 -4.83
CA VAL A 184 -8.54 -0.42 -6.14
C VAL A 184 -7.03 -0.60 -6.23
N GLY A 185 -6.56 -0.98 -7.42
CA GLY A 185 -5.19 -0.78 -7.84
C GLY A 185 -5.05 0.60 -8.48
N PHE A 186 -3.86 1.18 -8.41
CA PHE A 186 -3.54 2.44 -9.09
C PHE A 186 -2.62 2.22 -10.26
N ARG A 187 -2.92 2.90 -11.36
CA ARG A 187 -1.98 3.15 -12.44
C ARG A 187 -1.60 4.63 -12.37
N ILE A 188 -0.34 4.92 -12.06
CA ILE A 188 0.15 6.27 -11.82
C ILE A 188 1.12 6.64 -12.93
N ILE A 189 0.93 7.81 -13.52
CA ILE A 189 1.70 8.30 -14.67
C ILE A 189 2.42 9.57 -14.26
N ASP A 190 3.72 9.62 -14.51
CA ASP A 190 4.49 10.86 -14.48
C ASP A 190 4.26 11.60 -15.81
N GLU A 191 3.60 12.76 -15.77
CA GLU A 191 3.22 13.48 -16.98
C GLU A 191 4.43 13.94 -17.80
N ARG A 192 5.58 14.14 -17.13
CA ARG A 192 6.80 14.64 -17.76
C ARG A 192 7.60 13.54 -18.43
N THR A 193 7.80 12.40 -17.77
CA THR A 193 8.61 11.29 -18.30
C THR A 193 7.78 10.24 -19.03
N ARG A 194 6.46 10.25 -18.83
CA ARG A 194 5.51 9.21 -19.27
C ARG A 194 5.72 7.86 -18.59
N SER A 195 6.59 7.77 -17.58
CA SER A 195 6.80 6.53 -16.82
C SER A 195 5.54 6.14 -16.05
N VAL A 196 5.27 4.84 -15.98
CA VAL A 196 4.08 4.28 -15.35
C VAL A 196 4.44 3.38 -14.17
N LEU A 197 3.85 3.70 -13.02
CA LEU A 197 3.83 2.86 -11.83
C LEU A 197 2.47 2.15 -11.73
N ALA A 198 2.48 0.82 -11.71
CA ALA A 198 1.33 0.02 -11.31
C ALA A 198 1.44 -0.36 -9.83
N TYR A 199 0.42 -0.02 -9.04
CA TYR A 199 0.40 -0.20 -7.59
C TYR A 199 -0.81 -1.03 -7.18
N VAL A 200 -0.57 -2.28 -6.78
CA VAL A 200 -1.61 -3.24 -6.38
C VAL A 200 -1.15 -3.94 -5.10
N SER A 201 -1.23 -3.25 -3.95
CA SER A 201 -0.71 -3.78 -2.67
C SER A 201 -1.61 -4.81 -1.98
N GLY A 202 -2.89 -4.90 -2.36
CA GLY A 202 -3.83 -5.92 -1.89
C GLY A 202 -4.73 -6.41 -3.03
N VAL A 203 -4.71 -7.71 -3.33
CA VAL A 203 -5.53 -8.29 -4.39
C VAL A 203 -5.78 -9.79 -4.22
N GLY A 204 -7.05 -10.21 -4.31
CA GLY A 204 -7.45 -11.59 -4.09
C GLY A 204 -7.31 -12.52 -5.30
N ALA A 205 -7.28 -11.97 -6.51
CA ALA A 205 -7.15 -12.77 -7.74
C ALA A 205 -6.65 -11.94 -8.92
N LEU A 206 -6.00 -12.59 -9.89
CA LEU A 206 -5.52 -11.95 -11.11
C LEU A 206 -6.62 -11.90 -12.20
N THR A 207 -7.54 -10.96 -12.07
CA THR A 207 -8.61 -10.69 -13.06
C THR A 207 -8.10 -9.86 -14.24
N GLU A 208 -8.96 -9.67 -15.25
CA GLU A 208 -8.66 -8.79 -16.37
C GLU A 208 -8.42 -7.34 -15.94
N SER A 209 -9.20 -6.83 -14.96
CA SER A 209 -9.00 -5.48 -14.42
C SER A 209 -7.62 -5.33 -13.76
N VAL A 210 -7.13 -6.34 -13.05
CA VAL A 210 -5.77 -6.34 -12.49
C VAL A 210 -4.74 -6.34 -13.61
N ARG A 211 -4.94 -7.14 -14.67
CA ARG A 211 -4.04 -7.14 -15.83
C ARG A 211 -3.98 -5.77 -16.51
N GLN A 212 -5.10 -5.05 -16.60
CA GLN A 212 -5.16 -3.69 -17.14
C GLN A 212 -4.31 -2.71 -16.32
N VAL A 213 -4.30 -2.83 -14.99
CA VAL A 213 -3.43 -1.99 -14.14
C VAL A 213 -1.96 -2.25 -14.48
N LEU A 214 -1.59 -3.52 -14.63
CA LEU A 214 -0.20 -3.97 -14.82
C LEU A 214 0.33 -3.75 -16.25
N ASP A 215 -0.53 -3.68 -17.25
CA ASP A 215 -0.15 -3.72 -18.66
C ASP A 215 0.73 -2.52 -19.06
N GLY A 216 1.90 -2.79 -19.64
CA GLY A 216 2.85 -1.75 -20.03
C GLY A 216 3.36 -0.84 -18.90
N ALA A 217 3.27 -1.26 -17.63
CA ALA A 217 3.87 -0.52 -16.51
C ALA A 217 5.39 -0.69 -16.49
N ASP A 218 6.13 0.38 -16.18
CA ASP A 218 7.59 0.33 -16.03
C ASP A 218 7.99 -0.29 -14.69
N CYS A 219 7.22 0.01 -13.65
CA CYS A 219 7.40 -0.51 -12.30
C CYS A 219 6.08 -1.05 -11.74
N VAL A 220 6.15 -2.21 -11.11
CA VAL A 220 5.01 -2.89 -10.51
C VAL A 220 5.30 -3.14 -9.04
N PHE A 221 4.42 -2.63 -8.17
CA PHE A 221 4.28 -3.08 -6.80
C PHE A 221 3.06 -3.99 -6.71
N PHE A 222 3.25 -5.21 -6.22
CA PHE A 222 2.21 -6.22 -6.17
C PHE A 222 2.10 -6.83 -4.78
N ASP A 223 0.90 -7.26 -4.43
CA ASP A 223 0.56 -7.95 -3.18
C ASP A 223 1.48 -9.16 -2.96
N GLY A 224 2.22 -9.09 -1.86
CA GLY A 224 3.11 -10.12 -1.35
C GLY A 224 2.70 -10.62 0.02
N THR A 225 1.43 -10.49 0.42
CA THR A 225 0.96 -10.73 1.79
C THR A 225 1.32 -12.13 2.27
N PHE A 226 0.93 -13.16 1.53
CA PHE A 226 1.18 -14.55 1.91
C PHE A 226 1.96 -15.28 0.81
N TRP A 227 2.87 -16.15 1.22
CA TRP A 227 3.53 -17.09 0.32
C TRP A 227 2.57 -18.21 -0.09
N SER A 228 1.82 -18.79 0.85
CA SER A 228 0.85 -19.87 0.59
C SER A 228 -0.55 -19.55 1.12
N SER A 229 -1.55 -20.24 0.57
CA SER A 229 -2.97 -20.13 0.99
C SER A 229 -3.16 -20.40 2.48
N ASP A 230 -2.44 -21.36 3.04
CA ASP A 230 -2.62 -21.88 4.40
C ASP A 230 -1.56 -21.39 5.40
N GLU A 231 -0.79 -20.35 5.06
CA GLU A 231 0.36 -19.88 5.84
C GLU A 231 0.03 -19.64 7.33
N LEU A 232 -1.10 -19.00 7.62
CA LEU A 232 -1.56 -18.77 9.00
C LEU A 232 -1.95 -20.06 9.73
N ARG A 233 -2.61 -20.99 9.02
CA ARG A 233 -3.04 -22.29 9.58
C ARG A 233 -1.84 -23.16 9.90
N ALA A 234 -0.88 -23.23 8.98
CA ALA A 234 0.36 -24.01 9.13
C ALA A 234 1.18 -23.56 10.35
N LEU A 235 1.09 -22.28 10.73
CA LEU A 235 1.76 -21.71 11.90
C LEU A 235 0.88 -21.70 13.17
N GLY A 236 -0.38 -22.16 13.09
CA GLY A 236 -1.32 -22.15 14.23
C GLY A 236 -1.72 -20.75 14.67
N LEU A 237 -1.71 -19.76 13.77
CA LEU A 237 -1.99 -18.34 14.07
C LEU A 237 -3.42 -17.93 13.72
N GLY A 238 -4.18 -18.79 13.04
CA GLY A 238 -5.58 -18.58 12.72
C GLY A 238 -6.10 -19.58 11.69
N GLU A 239 -7.42 -19.55 11.50
CA GLU A 239 -8.14 -20.48 10.60
C GLU A 239 -8.38 -19.91 9.20
N LYS A 240 -8.06 -18.64 8.94
CA LYS A 240 -8.28 -18.05 7.61
C LYS A 240 -7.20 -18.48 6.63
N ARG A 241 -7.62 -18.70 5.38
CA ARG A 241 -6.72 -18.81 4.23
C ARG A 241 -6.45 -17.41 3.64
N ALA A 242 -5.39 -17.30 2.83
CA ALA A 242 -5.07 -16.07 2.11
C ALA A 242 -6.27 -15.56 1.28
N GLU A 243 -6.98 -16.47 0.62
CA GLU A 243 -8.15 -16.14 -0.20
C GLU A 243 -9.33 -15.64 0.63
N ASP A 244 -9.51 -16.15 1.86
CA ASP A 244 -10.53 -15.66 2.80
C ASP A 244 -10.24 -14.23 3.27
N MET A 245 -8.99 -13.79 3.12
CA MET A 245 -8.52 -12.44 3.40
C MET A 245 -8.38 -11.58 2.14
N ALA A 246 -8.81 -12.11 0.99
CA ALA A 246 -8.69 -11.47 -0.33
C ALA A 246 -7.24 -11.16 -0.74
N HIS A 247 -6.33 -12.10 -0.50
CA HIS A 247 -4.94 -12.06 -0.97
C HIS A 247 -4.63 -13.27 -1.85
N LEU A 248 -4.07 -13.03 -3.04
CA LEU A 248 -3.54 -14.05 -3.94
C LEU A 248 -2.16 -14.48 -3.46
N PRO A 249 -1.93 -15.76 -3.09
CA PRO A 249 -0.62 -16.22 -2.66
C PRO A 249 0.48 -15.96 -3.69
N VAL A 250 1.70 -15.69 -3.21
CA VAL A 250 2.87 -15.51 -4.08
C VAL A 250 3.31 -16.82 -4.71
N GLY A 251 3.45 -17.86 -3.89
CA GLY A 251 3.96 -19.16 -4.25
C GLY A 251 2.89 -20.16 -4.74
N GLY A 252 3.35 -21.33 -5.16
CA GLY A 252 2.50 -22.43 -5.60
C GLY A 252 2.07 -22.37 -7.07
N PRO A 253 1.39 -23.42 -7.57
CA PRO A 253 1.09 -23.58 -9.01
C PRO A 253 0.16 -22.50 -9.59
N ALA A 254 -0.67 -21.91 -8.73
CA ALA A 254 -1.59 -20.81 -9.05
C ALA A 254 -1.15 -19.48 -8.39
N GLY A 255 0.07 -19.39 -7.86
CA GLY A 255 0.56 -18.19 -7.21
C GLY A 255 0.87 -17.05 -8.19
N SER A 256 0.87 -15.81 -7.69
CA SER A 256 1.12 -14.61 -8.49
C SER A 256 2.48 -14.65 -9.20
N ALA A 257 3.53 -15.21 -8.57
CA ALA A 257 4.87 -15.28 -9.16
C ALA A 257 4.89 -16.06 -10.48
N ARG A 258 4.14 -17.17 -10.53
CA ARG A 258 4.02 -18.00 -11.75
C ARG A 258 3.07 -17.36 -12.76
N GLN A 259 1.94 -16.82 -12.31
CA GLN A 259 0.95 -16.20 -13.20
C GLN A 259 1.48 -14.94 -13.90
N LEU A 260 2.40 -14.22 -13.26
CA LEU A 260 3.00 -12.98 -13.75
C LEU A 260 4.43 -13.18 -14.27
N ALA A 261 4.86 -14.42 -14.54
CA ALA A 261 6.22 -14.71 -15.01
C ALA A 261 6.59 -14.00 -16.33
N LYS A 262 5.59 -13.71 -17.18
CA LYS A 262 5.76 -13.02 -18.46
C LYS A 262 5.46 -11.51 -18.40
N LEU A 263 5.26 -10.95 -17.21
CA LEU A 263 5.02 -9.52 -17.06
C LEU A 263 6.26 -8.74 -17.50
N GLY A 264 6.07 -7.84 -18.47
CA GLY A 264 7.14 -7.10 -19.15
C GLY A 264 7.65 -5.86 -18.42
N ALA A 265 7.23 -5.64 -17.17
CA ALA A 265 7.68 -4.50 -16.37
C ALA A 265 9.19 -4.62 -16.06
N ALA A 266 9.90 -3.50 -16.14
CA ALA A 266 11.33 -3.45 -15.87
C ALA A 266 11.64 -3.75 -14.39
N ARG A 267 10.76 -3.30 -13.48
CA ARG A 267 10.86 -3.50 -12.04
C ARG A 267 9.59 -4.16 -11.51
N LYS A 268 9.71 -5.30 -10.83
CA LYS A 268 8.58 -6.04 -10.24
C LYS A 268 8.90 -6.29 -8.77
N ILE A 269 8.05 -5.80 -7.88
CA ILE A 269 8.34 -5.72 -6.46
C ILE A 269 7.15 -6.24 -5.67
N TYR A 270 7.37 -7.21 -4.79
CA TYR A 270 6.38 -7.61 -3.80
C TYR A 270 6.41 -6.67 -2.60
N ILE A 271 5.24 -6.19 -2.18
CA ILE A 271 5.02 -5.31 -1.01
C ILE A 271 3.87 -5.84 -0.16
N HIS A 272 3.60 -5.21 0.98
CA HIS A 272 2.52 -5.59 1.89
C HIS A 272 2.72 -7.01 2.44
N LEU A 273 3.95 -7.35 2.87
CA LEU A 273 4.29 -8.70 3.33
C LEU A 273 3.76 -8.96 4.74
N ASN A 274 2.99 -10.04 4.94
CA ASN A 274 2.59 -10.44 6.28
C ASN A 274 3.80 -10.93 7.08
N ASN A 275 3.78 -10.74 8.41
CA ASN A 275 4.89 -11.12 9.29
C ASN A 275 5.23 -12.62 9.27
N THR A 276 4.33 -13.47 8.79
CA THR A 276 4.50 -14.91 8.62
C THR A 276 5.21 -15.31 7.33
N ASN A 277 5.33 -14.38 6.37
CA ASN A 277 5.73 -14.72 5.02
C ASN A 277 7.24 -15.06 4.98
N PRO A 278 7.63 -16.24 4.45
CA PRO A 278 9.04 -16.63 4.34
C PRO A 278 9.87 -15.71 3.43
N LEU A 279 9.25 -14.90 2.57
CA LEU A 279 9.94 -13.88 1.77
C LEU A 279 10.63 -12.79 2.61
N LEU A 280 10.23 -12.63 3.89
CA LEU A 280 10.90 -11.71 4.80
C LEU A 280 12.33 -12.15 5.15
N ARG A 281 12.60 -13.46 5.08
CA ARG A 281 13.91 -14.05 5.37
C ARG A 281 14.82 -13.93 4.15
N GLU A 282 16.00 -13.34 4.35
CA GLU A 282 16.99 -13.13 3.29
C GLU A 282 17.56 -14.43 2.74
N ASP A 283 17.63 -15.46 3.58
CA ASP A 283 18.22 -16.76 3.28
C ASP A 283 17.20 -17.81 2.80
N SER A 284 15.92 -17.44 2.64
CA SER A 284 14.88 -18.41 2.32
C SER A 284 14.89 -18.86 0.86
N PRO A 285 14.60 -20.16 0.60
CA PRO A 285 14.44 -20.65 -0.77
C PRO A 285 13.28 -19.95 -1.50
N GLU A 286 12.23 -19.53 -0.77
CA GLU A 286 11.12 -18.76 -1.31
C GLU A 286 11.61 -17.43 -1.88
N ARG A 287 12.41 -16.66 -1.12
CA ARG A 287 12.98 -15.39 -1.59
C ARG A 287 13.91 -15.58 -2.77
N ALA A 288 14.77 -16.61 -2.73
CA ALA A 288 15.64 -16.96 -3.85
C ALA A 288 14.83 -17.30 -5.13
N SER A 289 13.69 -18.00 -4.98
CA SER A 289 12.86 -18.41 -6.11
C SER A 289 12.19 -17.23 -6.83
N VAL A 290 11.69 -16.24 -6.09
CA VAL A 290 11.07 -15.05 -6.70
C VAL A 290 12.13 -14.12 -7.29
N ALA A 291 13.30 -13.99 -6.65
CA ALA A 291 14.45 -13.28 -7.21
C ALA A 291 14.90 -13.88 -8.56
N ALA A 292 14.95 -15.21 -8.67
CA ALA A 292 15.25 -15.89 -9.94
C ALA A 292 14.17 -15.65 -11.02
N ALA A 293 12.94 -15.33 -10.62
CA ALA A 293 11.86 -14.90 -11.53
C ALA A 293 11.87 -13.38 -11.82
N GLY A 294 12.89 -12.66 -11.36
CA GLY A 294 13.06 -11.23 -11.56
C GLY A 294 12.16 -10.36 -10.68
N TRP A 295 11.73 -10.87 -9.52
CA TRP A 295 11.01 -10.10 -8.51
C TRP A 295 11.92 -9.66 -7.38
N GLU A 296 11.75 -8.41 -6.94
CA GLU A 296 12.36 -7.86 -5.74
C GLU A 296 11.37 -7.94 -4.57
N ILE A 297 11.87 -7.84 -3.34
CA ILE A 297 11.06 -7.74 -2.12
C ILE A 297 11.23 -6.33 -1.55
N ALA A 298 10.13 -5.62 -1.36
CA ALA A 298 10.15 -4.31 -0.75
C ALA A 298 10.68 -4.35 0.70
N TYR A 299 11.37 -3.29 1.08
CA TYR A 299 11.85 -3.03 2.43
C TYR A 299 11.67 -1.55 2.75
N ASP A 300 11.52 -1.24 4.02
CA ASP A 300 11.40 0.13 4.50
C ASP A 300 12.62 0.94 4.07
N GLY A 301 12.38 2.01 3.33
CA GLY A 301 13.42 2.87 2.79
C GLY A 301 13.97 2.51 1.41
N MET A 302 13.39 1.52 0.73
CA MET A 302 13.69 1.25 -0.67
C MET A 302 13.38 2.47 -1.55
N GLU A 303 14.30 2.83 -2.45
CA GLU A 303 14.16 3.95 -3.38
C GLU A 303 14.21 3.49 -4.84
N ILE A 304 13.39 4.14 -5.67
CA ILE A 304 13.26 3.85 -7.09
C ILE A 304 13.14 5.16 -7.86
N THR A 305 13.83 5.21 -8.99
CA THR A 305 13.66 6.27 -9.98
C THR A 305 13.27 5.63 -11.31
N LEU A 306 12.20 6.15 -11.92
CA LEU A 306 11.72 5.84 -13.26
C LEU A 306 11.92 7.03 -14.19
#